data_AF-A0A379GG56-F1
#
_entry.id   AF-A0A379GG56-F1
#
_cell.length_a   1.000
_cell.length_b   1.000
_cell.length_c   1.000
_cell.angle_alpha   90.00
_cell.angle_beta   90.00
_cell.angle_gamma   90.00
#
_symmetry.space_group_name_H-M   'P 1'
#
loop_
_entity.id
_entity.type
_entity.pdbx_description
1 polymer ?
#
loop_
_entity_poly.entity_id
_entity_poly.type
_entity_poly.pdbx_seq_one_letter_code
_entity_poly.pdbx_strand_id
1 'polypeptide(L)'
;MEKVNPVFSTLYEKVKNINLTAQDDLLHLKVILPSEVSFSLLSWLAAQTYYPQFYWQHRDESEEVAACGQVKCFNHIRDAHRFLATHRHSLHADDVRIWD
;
A
#
# COMPACT_ATOMS: atom_id res chain seq x y z
N MET A 1 -15.93 -10.71 -6.57
CA MET A 1 -15.55 -10.36 -5.18
C MET A 1 -15.16 -11.57 -4.33
N GLU A 2 -15.75 -12.77 -4.53
CA GLU A 2 -15.49 -13.95 -3.70
C GLU A 2 -14.01 -14.40 -3.61
N LYS A 3 -13.22 -14.26 -4.68
CA LYS A 3 -11.80 -14.66 -4.69
C LYS A 3 -10.84 -13.69 -3.97
N VAL A 4 -11.27 -12.46 -3.67
CA VAL A 4 -10.43 -11.43 -3.02
C VAL A 4 -10.58 -11.47 -1.50
N ASN A 5 -11.72 -11.97 -1.01
CA ASN A 5 -12.01 -12.08 0.42
C ASN A 5 -10.95 -12.87 1.23
N PRO A 6 -10.41 -14.02 0.74
CA PRO A 6 -9.38 -14.76 1.46
C PRO A 6 -8.07 -13.97 1.66
N VAL A 7 -7.76 -13.05 0.73
CA VAL A 7 -6.56 -12.22 0.77
C VAL A 7 -6.68 -11.18 1.88
N PHE A 8 -7.82 -10.49 1.94
CA PHE A 8 -8.10 -9.53 3.00
C PHE A 8 -8.15 -10.21 4.37
N SER A 9 -8.69 -11.42 4.46
CA SER A 9 -8.62 -12.22 5.69
C SER A 9 -7.18 -12.54 6.10
N THR A 10 -6.30 -12.85 5.15
CA THR A 10 -4.88 -13.11 5.42
C THR A 10 -4.18 -11.86 5.96
N LEU A 11 -4.43 -10.69 5.36
CA LEU A 11 -3.93 -9.41 5.86
C LEU A 11 -4.46 -9.11 7.27
N TYR A 12 -5.76 -9.30 7.48
CA TYR A 12 -6.41 -9.09 8.78
C TYR A 12 -5.78 -9.96 9.88
N GLU A 13 -5.60 -11.25 9.62
CA GLU A 13 -4.95 -12.14 10.59
C GLU A 13 -3.49 -11.77 10.84
N LYS A 14 -2.73 -11.34 9.82
CA LYS A 14 -1.39 -10.79 10.03
C LYS A 14 -1.44 -9.57 10.95
N VAL A 15 -2.32 -8.60 10.67
CA VAL A 15 -2.47 -7.38 11.47
C VAL A 15 -2.80 -7.69 12.93
N LYS A 16 -3.74 -8.61 13.15
CA LYS A 16 -4.19 -9.01 14.48
C LYS A 16 -3.09 -9.62 15.35
N ASN A 17 -2.12 -10.28 14.74
CA ASN A 17 -1.02 -10.96 15.44
C ASN A 17 0.25 -10.10 15.56
N ILE A 18 0.22 -8.84 15.12
CA ILE A 18 1.35 -7.93 15.31
C ILE A 18 1.33 -7.40 16.74
N ASN A 19 2.38 -7.73 17.49
CA ASN A 19 2.67 -7.06 18.75
C ASN A 19 3.27 -5.68 18.45
N LEU A 20 2.43 -4.65 18.52
CA LEU A 20 2.82 -3.24 18.42
C LEU A 20 3.49 -2.75 19.72
N THR A 21 4.50 -3.47 20.21
CA THR A 21 5.37 -2.98 21.28
C THR A 21 6.41 -2.07 20.65
N ALA A 22 6.16 -0.77 20.73
CA ALA A 22 6.79 0.26 19.93
C ALA A 22 8.30 0.42 20.15
N GLN A 23 9.01 0.55 19.03
CA GLN A 23 10.19 1.42 18.91
C GLN A 23 10.15 2.00 17.48
N ASP A 24 9.50 3.17 17.29
CA ASP A 24 9.56 4.13 16.15
C ASP A 24 9.73 3.64 14.68
N ASP A 25 9.49 2.38 14.34
CA ASP A 25 9.73 1.86 12.99
C ASP A 25 8.45 1.79 12.15
N LEU A 26 8.58 2.24 10.89
CA LEU A 26 7.56 2.07 9.87
C LEU A 26 7.39 0.58 9.55
N LEU A 27 6.17 0.07 9.68
CA LEU A 27 5.85 -1.32 9.38
C LEU A 27 5.14 -1.44 8.03
N HIS A 28 5.74 -2.16 7.09
CA HIS A 28 5.11 -2.50 5.81
C HIS A 28 4.62 -3.96 5.82
N LEU A 29 3.32 -4.17 5.62
CA LEU A 29 2.71 -5.49 5.53
C LEU A 29 2.36 -5.82 4.09
N LYS A 30 3.07 -6.79 3.52
CA LYS A 30 2.86 -7.26 2.14
C LYS A 30 2.17 -8.63 2.10
N VAL A 31 1.21 -8.76 1.20
CA VAL A 31 0.60 -10.04 0.82
C VAL A 31 0.63 -10.14 -0.70
N ILE A 32 1.07 -11.28 -1.20
CA ILE A 32 1.10 -11.58 -2.63
C ILE A 32 -0.21 -12.26 -2.99
N LEU A 33 -0.86 -11.74 -4.03
CA LEU A 33 -2.06 -12.33 -4.59
C LEU A 33 -1.70 -13.56 -5.45
N PRO A 34 -2.45 -14.67 -5.34
CA PRO A 34 -2.32 -15.76 -6.30
C PRO A 34 -2.63 -15.27 -7.72
N SER A 35 -1.90 -15.76 -8.72
CA SER A 35 -2.07 -15.38 -10.13
C SER A 35 -3.47 -15.64 -10.69
N GLU A 36 -4.21 -16.56 -10.08
CA GLU A 36 -5.58 -16.92 -10.45
C GLU A 36 -6.65 -15.92 -9.97
N VAL A 37 -6.23 -14.93 -9.17
CA VAL A 37 -7.08 -13.84 -8.68
C VAL A 37 -6.88 -12.64 -9.60
N SER A 38 -7.81 -12.45 -10.53
CA SER A 38 -7.92 -11.23 -11.32
C SER A 38 -9.07 -10.36 -10.82
N PHE A 39 -8.83 -9.06 -10.70
CA PHE A 39 -9.86 -8.06 -10.48
C PHE A 39 -9.39 -6.72 -11.01
N SER A 40 -10.33 -5.83 -11.33
CA SER A 40 -10.00 -4.46 -11.75
C SER A 40 -9.64 -3.61 -10.52
N LEU A 41 -8.40 -3.12 -10.48
CA LEU A 41 -7.93 -2.22 -9.42
C LEU A 41 -8.74 -0.93 -9.38
N LEU A 42 -9.08 -0.37 -10.55
CA LEU A 42 -9.89 0.83 -10.65
C LEU A 42 -11.31 0.63 -10.11
N SER A 43 -11.98 -0.46 -10.47
CA SER A 43 -13.32 -0.78 -9.95
C SER A 43 -13.29 -1.04 -8.44
N TRP A 44 -12.22 -1.69 -7.94
CA TRP A 44 -12.03 -1.85 -6.51
C TRP A 44 -11.87 -0.50 -5.81
N LEU A 45 -11.05 0.40 -6.36
CA LEU A 45 -10.81 1.72 -5.77
C LEU A 45 -12.08 2.56 -5.72
N ALA A 46 -12.85 2.59 -6.83
CA ALA A 46 -14.10 3.33 -6.92
C ALA A 46 -15.19 2.83 -5.95
N ALA A 47 -15.09 1.59 -5.47
CA ALA A 47 -15.99 1.04 -4.46
C ALA A 47 -15.59 1.41 -3.02
N GLN A 48 -14.41 2.01 -2.79
CA GLN A 48 -13.97 2.37 -1.45
C GLN A 48 -14.64 3.66 -0.97
N THR A 49 -14.93 3.71 0.32
CA THR A 49 -15.49 4.91 0.99
C THR A 49 -14.40 5.83 1.58
N TYR A 50 -13.16 5.34 1.67
CA TYR A 50 -12.04 6.07 2.25
C TYR A 50 -11.34 6.95 1.22
N TYR A 51 -10.79 8.06 1.69
CA TYR A 51 -10.05 9.04 0.91
C TYR A 51 -8.73 9.39 1.61
N PRO A 52 -7.71 9.87 0.87
CA PRO A 52 -7.67 10.07 -0.58
C PRO A 52 -7.66 8.76 -1.38
N GLN A 53 -7.96 8.85 -2.67
CA GLN A 53 -7.91 7.74 -3.62
C GLN A 53 -6.98 8.11 -4.77
N PHE A 54 -6.06 7.22 -5.12
CA PHE A 54 -5.08 7.43 -6.18
C PHE A 54 -4.99 6.19 -7.06
N TYR A 55 -5.11 6.38 -8.38
CA TYR A 55 -4.98 5.32 -9.37
C TYR A 55 -3.93 5.72 -10.40
N TRP A 56 -3.02 4.78 -10.71
CA TRP A 56 -2.01 4.98 -11.73
C TRP A 56 -1.72 3.69 -12.46
N GLN A 57 -1.62 3.78 -13.78
CA GLN A 57 -1.22 2.69 -14.66
C GLN A 57 -0.10 3.20 -15.56
N HIS A 58 1.00 2.44 -15.65
CA HIS A 58 2.09 2.76 -16.54
C HIS A 58 1.63 2.64 -18.00
N ARG A 59 2.20 3.46 -18.90
CA ARG A 59 1.72 3.58 -20.28
C ARG A 59 1.88 2.32 -21.13
N ASP A 60 2.81 1.45 -20.75
CA ASP A 60 3.03 0.15 -21.41
C ASP A 60 2.30 -0.99 -20.70
N GLU A 61 1.45 -0.69 -19.72
CA GLU A 61 0.66 -1.64 -18.93
C GLU A 61 1.50 -2.62 -18.09
N SER A 62 2.80 -2.38 -17.91
CA SER A 62 3.67 -3.24 -17.09
C SER A 62 3.44 -3.13 -15.58
N GLU A 63 2.91 -1.99 -15.11
CA GLU A 63 2.62 -1.72 -13.71
C GLU A 63 1.27 -1.00 -13.56
N GLU A 64 0.47 -1.46 -12.59
CA GLU A 64 -0.82 -0.86 -12.23
C GLU A 64 -0.91 -0.77 -10.70
N VAL A 65 -1.34 0.38 -10.18
CA VAL A 65 -1.47 0.62 -8.74
C VAL A 65 -2.78 1.36 -8.43
N ALA A 66 -3.46 0.88 -7.39
CA ALA A 66 -4.51 1.62 -6.70
C ALA A 66 -4.12 1.80 -5.22
N ALA A 67 -4.11 3.04 -4.74
CA ALA A 67 -3.85 3.40 -3.35
C ALA A 67 -5.09 4.07 -2.75
N CYS A 68 -5.43 3.68 -1.52
CA CYS A 68 -6.62 4.15 -0.81
C CYS A 68 -6.27 4.54 0.63
N GLY A 69 -6.74 5.70 1.06
CA GLY A 69 -6.44 6.28 2.36
C GLY A 69 -5.07 6.98 2.42
N GLN A 70 -4.73 7.47 3.61
CA GLN A 70 -3.47 8.15 3.87
C GLN A 70 -2.88 7.72 5.21
N VAL A 71 -1.58 7.40 5.22
CA VAL A 71 -0.81 7.19 6.46
C VAL A 71 -0.03 8.46 6.83
N LYS A 72 0.55 9.12 5.82
CA LYS A 72 1.30 10.37 5.98
C LYS A 72 1.15 11.22 4.72
N CYS A 73 1.03 12.54 4.90
CA CYS A 73 0.93 13.51 3.83
C CYS A 73 2.11 14.48 3.90
N PHE A 74 2.55 14.99 2.75
CA PHE A 74 3.63 15.95 2.62
C PHE A 74 3.17 17.09 1.72
N ASN A 75 3.37 18.33 2.17
CA ASN A 75 3.02 19.52 1.37
C ASN A 75 4.12 19.88 0.36
N HIS A 76 5.31 19.31 0.51
CA HIS A 76 6.46 19.54 -0.35
C HIS A 76 7.17 18.24 -0.67
N ILE A 77 7.55 18.07 -1.94
CA ILE A 77 8.27 16.89 -2.42
C ILE A 77 9.60 16.67 -1.68
N ARG A 78 10.23 17.75 -1.18
CA ARG A 78 11.47 17.69 -0.39
C ARG A 78 11.27 16.96 0.93
N ASP A 79 10.11 17.09 1.57
CA ASP A 79 9.80 16.45 2.83
C ASP A 79 9.50 14.97 2.63
N ALA A 80 8.79 14.63 1.55
CA ALA A 80 8.58 13.25 1.10
C ALA A 80 9.91 12.54 0.83
N HIS A 81 10.81 13.18 0.07
CA HIS A 81 12.15 12.63 -0.18
C HIS A 81 12.97 12.45 1.09
N ARG A 82 12.95 13.41 2.00
CA ARG A 82 13.65 13.30 3.29
C ARG A 82 13.12 12.14 4.11
N PHE A 83 11.80 11.98 4.17
CA PHE A 83 11.17 10.86 4.85
C PHE A 83 11.66 9.52 4.29
N LEU A 84 11.66 9.33 2.97
CA LEU A 84 12.17 8.11 2.35
C LEU A 84 13.66 7.88 2.65
N ALA A 85 14.47 8.94 2.65
CA ALA A 85 15.90 8.84 2.95
C ALA A 85 16.17 8.40 4.40
N THR A 86 15.43 8.93 5.37
CA THR A 86 15.59 8.58 6.80
C THR A 86 15.28 7.11 7.06
N HIS A 87 14.35 6.51 6.32
CA HIS A 87 13.93 5.12 6.55
C HIS A 87 14.60 4.10 5.60
N ARG A 88 15.53 4.55 4.73
CA ARG A 88 16.23 3.68 3.76
C ARG A 88 17.05 2.57 4.41
N HIS A 89 17.47 2.73 5.66
CA HIS A 89 18.26 1.73 6.38
C HIS A 89 17.42 0.61 7.01
N SER A 90 16.14 0.89 7.32
CA SER A 90 15.23 -0.07 7.96
C SER A 90 14.27 -0.74 6.97
N LEU A 91 14.24 -0.28 5.72
CA LEU A 91 13.27 -0.71 4.71
C LEU A 91 13.99 -1.10 3.42
N HIS A 92 13.48 -2.11 2.71
CA HIS A 92 13.91 -2.29 1.33
C HIS A 92 13.39 -1.14 0.47
N ALA A 93 14.14 -0.78 -0.57
CA ALA A 93 13.84 0.37 -1.43
C ALA A 93 12.44 0.30 -2.08
N ASP A 94 11.85 -0.89 -2.18
CA ASP A 94 10.53 -1.12 -2.79
C ASP A 94 9.38 -1.15 -1.76
N ASP A 95 9.67 -1.05 -0.47
CA ASP A 95 8.66 -1.23 0.59
C ASP A 95 7.79 0.00 0.82
N VAL A 96 8.24 1.20 0.42
CA VAL A 96 7.50 2.44 0.65
C VAL A 96 7.45 3.27 -0.61
N ARG A 97 6.22 3.61 -1.00
CA ARG A 97 5.93 4.49 -2.12
C ARG A 97 5.07 5.65 -1.64
N ILE A 98 5.32 6.82 -2.22
CA ILE A 98 4.54 8.04 -1.97
C ILE A 98 3.87 8.39 -3.30
N TRP A 99 2.58 8.67 -3.24
CA TRP A 99 1.74 9.03 -4.37
C TRP A 99 1.27 10.48 -4.19
N ASP A 100 1.19 11.23 -5.30
CA ASP A 100 0.78 12.64 -5.37
C ASP A 100 -0.44 12.76 -6.29
#